data_AF-A0A0F8WQA1-F1
#
_entry.id   AF-A0A0F8WQA1-F1
#
_cell.length_a   1.000
_cell.length_b   1.000
_cell.length_c   1.000
_cell.angle_alpha   90.00
_cell.angle_beta   90.00
_cell.angle_gamma   90.00
#
_symmetry.space_group_name_H-M   'P 1'
#
loop_
_entity.id
_entity.type
_entity.pdbx_description
1 polymer ?
#
loop_
_entity_poly.entity_id
_entity_poly.type
_entity_poly.pdbx_seq_one_letter_code
_entity_poly.pdbx_strand_id
1 'polypeptide(L)'
;EIISSLNFVDEVVLSIDKDKTVCKTLELIKPTLFVKGGDRTLDNIPEREVCEKFGIKMVFNIGGEKVQSSSWLISKCINKKNKQ
;
A
#
# COMPACT_ATOMS: atom_id res chain seq x y z
N GLU A 1 9.91 4.07 10.58
CA GLU A 1 9.67 5.25 11.42
C GLU A 1 8.25 5.81 11.27
N ILE A 2 7.86 6.40 10.14
CA ILE A 2 6.51 6.99 9.97
C ILE A 2 5.37 5.95 10.08
N ILE A 3 5.51 4.80 9.42
CA ILE A 3 4.47 3.76 9.45
C ILE A 3 4.41 3.06 10.81
N SER A 4 5.59 2.83 11.42
CA SER A 4 5.72 2.16 12.71
C SER A 4 5.23 3.00 13.90
N SER A 5 5.00 4.30 13.72
CA SER A 5 4.47 5.16 14.79
C SER A 5 2.94 5.20 14.85
N LEU A 6 2.25 4.53 13.93
CA LEU A 6 0.80 4.45 13.91
C LEU A 6 0.31 3.46 14.98
N ASN A 7 -0.62 3.87 15.83
CA ASN A 7 -1.12 3.07 16.96
C ASN A 7 -1.72 1.70 16.57
N PHE A 8 -2.13 1.53 15.31
CA PHE A 8 -2.75 0.31 14.80
C PHE A 8 -1.78 -0.57 13.99
N VAL A 9 -0.48 -0.26 14.01
CA VAL A 9 0.55 -1.04 13.32
C VAL A 9 1.37 -1.80 14.35
N ASP A 10 1.26 -3.13 14.33
CA ASP A 10 2.03 -4.01 15.22
C ASP A 10 3.48 -4.19 14.73
N GLU A 11 3.67 -4.32 13.42
CA GLU A 11 4.99 -4.58 12.82
C GLU A 11 5.15 -3.87 11.47
N VAL A 12 6.38 -3.45 11.17
CA VAL A 12 6.78 -2.95 9.86
C VAL A 12 7.93 -3.77 9.33
N VAL A 13 7.72 -4.42 8.19
CA VAL A 13 8.74 -5.20 7.50
C VAL A 13 9.31 -4.38 6.35
N LEU A 14 10.64 -4.29 6.29
CA LEU A 14 11.31 -3.70 5.14
C LEU A 14 11.21 -4.66 3.95
N SER A 15 10.75 -4.14 2.81
CA SER A 15 10.65 -4.95 1.59
C SER A 15 12.01 -5.47 1.17
N ILE A 16 12.09 -6.77 0.88
CA ILE A 16 13.28 -7.44 0.34
C ILE A 16 13.24 -7.53 -1.20
N ASP A 17 12.16 -7.05 -1.81
CA ASP A 17 11.98 -7.04 -3.25
C ASP A 17 12.94 -6.03 -3.91
N LYS A 18 13.51 -6.44 -5.05
CA LYS A 18 14.43 -5.61 -5.85
C LYS A 18 13.72 -4.86 -6.98
N ASP A 19 12.43 -5.15 -7.17
CA ASP A 19 11.56 -4.50 -8.14
C ASP A 19 10.47 -3.69 -7.41
N LYS A 20 9.42 -3.30 -8.13
CA LYS A 20 8.32 -2.48 -7.58
C LYS A 20 7.18 -3.33 -6.97
N THR A 21 7.36 -4.63 -6.85
CA THR A 21 6.39 -5.56 -6.26
C THR A 21 6.72 -5.80 -4.79
N VAL A 22 5.89 -6.61 -4.12
CA VAL A 22 6.18 -7.15 -2.79
C VAL A 22 6.14 -8.67 -2.75
N CYS A 23 6.37 -9.33 -3.89
CA CYS A 23 6.18 -10.77 -4.02
C CYS A 23 7.09 -11.57 -3.07
N LYS A 24 8.40 -11.30 -3.06
CA LYS A 24 9.35 -12.01 -2.20
C LYS A 24 9.11 -11.73 -0.73
N THR A 25 8.72 -10.51 -0.41
CA THR A 25 8.33 -10.16 0.95
C THR A 25 7.11 -10.97 1.37
N LEU A 26 6.08 -11.11 0.53
CA LEU A 26 4.92 -11.96 0.80
C LEU A 26 5.28 -13.44 0.95
N GLU A 27 6.23 -13.96 0.17
CA GLU A 27 6.74 -15.33 0.34
C GLU A 27 7.40 -15.55 1.71
N LEU A 28 8.05 -14.51 2.26
CA LEU A 28 8.69 -14.55 3.57
C LEU A 28 7.66 -14.52 4.70
N ILE A 29 6.72 -13.57 4.65
CA ILE A 29 5.80 -13.31 5.76
C ILE A 29 4.52 -14.16 5.75
N LYS A 30 4.06 -14.59 4.57
CA LYS A 30 2.90 -15.48 4.36
C LYS A 30 1.65 -15.10 5.19
N PRO A 31 1.13 -13.86 5.06
CA PRO A 31 -0.02 -13.42 5.83
C PRO A 31 -1.28 -14.18 5.43
N THR A 32 -2.28 -14.24 6.31
CA THR A 32 -3.59 -14.79 5.95
C THR A 32 -4.34 -13.89 4.96
N LEU A 33 -4.18 -12.56 5.09
CA LEU A 33 -4.83 -11.55 4.27
C LEU A 33 -3.80 -10.57 3.71
N PHE A 34 -3.86 -10.33 2.40
CA PHE A 34 -3.13 -9.24 1.76
C PHE A 34 -4.11 -8.18 1.26
N VAL A 35 -4.10 -7.02 1.90
CA VAL A 35 -5.10 -5.98 1.71
C VAL A 35 -4.51 -4.82 0.92
N LYS A 36 -5.22 -4.35 -0.11
CA LYS A 36 -4.86 -3.15 -0.87
C LYS A 36 -5.97 -2.11 -0.81
N GLY A 37 -5.57 -0.89 -0.46
CA GLY A 37 -6.46 0.26 -0.48
C GLY A 37 -6.49 0.99 -1.82
N GLY A 38 -7.54 1.80 -1.99
CA GLY A 38 -7.83 2.56 -3.21
C GLY A 38 -8.59 1.76 -4.28
N ASP A 39 -8.74 2.41 -5.43
CA ASP A 39 -9.52 2.05 -6.61
C ASP A 39 -8.83 1.04 -7.54
N ARG A 40 -7.75 0.40 -7.10
CA ARG A 40 -6.98 -0.55 -7.90
C ARG A 40 -7.74 -1.87 -8.06
N THR A 41 -8.10 -2.21 -9.31
CA THR A 41 -8.78 -3.46 -9.68
C THR A 41 -7.83 -4.58 -10.11
N LEU A 42 -8.38 -5.80 -10.15
CA LEU A 42 -7.75 -7.13 -10.19
C LEU A 42 -6.88 -7.46 -11.41
N ASP A 43 -6.87 -6.64 -12.46
CA ASP A 43 -6.50 -7.12 -13.79
C ASP A 43 -5.00 -7.14 -14.10
N ASN A 44 -4.12 -6.69 -13.18
CA ASN A 44 -2.68 -6.90 -13.36
C ASN A 44 -1.87 -6.75 -12.06
N ILE A 45 -2.19 -7.55 -11.05
CA ILE A 45 -1.50 -7.49 -9.75
C ILE A 45 -0.39 -8.55 -9.75
N PRO A 46 0.89 -8.14 -9.71
CA PRO A 46 2.01 -9.08 -9.76
C PRO A 46 2.04 -10.02 -8.55
N GLU A 47 1.43 -9.61 -7.43
CA GLU A 47 1.34 -10.43 -6.24
C GLU A 47 0.27 -11.55 -6.29
N ARG A 48 -0.51 -11.67 -7.37
CA ARG A 48 -1.59 -12.67 -7.45
C ARG A 48 -1.06 -14.10 -7.34
N GLU A 49 -0.07 -14.45 -8.16
CA GLU A 49 0.45 -15.81 -8.24
C GLU A 49 1.07 -16.25 -6.91
N VAL A 50 1.81 -15.36 -6.23
CA VAL A 50 2.37 -15.65 -4.91
C VAL A 50 1.26 -15.82 -3.87
N CYS A 51 0.22 -15.00 -3.92
CA CYS A 51 -0.90 -15.12 -2.99
C CYS A 51 -1.65 -16.45 -3.17
N GLU A 52 -1.93 -16.86 -4.41
CA GLU A 52 -2.56 -18.14 -4.71
C GLU A 52 -1.68 -19.32 -4.26
N LYS A 53 -0.38 -19.27 -4.55
CA LYS A 53 0.59 -20.31 -4.17
C LYS A 53 0.68 -20.54 -2.66
N PHE A 54 0.57 -19.49 -1.85
CA PHE A 54 0.69 -19.57 -0.39
C PHE A 54 -0.66 -19.51 0.35
N GLY A 55 -1.78 -19.53 -0.37
CA GLY A 55 -3.12 -19.46 0.24
C GLY A 55 -3.43 -18.12 0.91
N ILE A 56 -2.78 -17.04 0.48
CA ILE A 56 -2.98 -15.68 0.98
C ILE A 56 -4.23 -15.10 0.31
N LYS A 57 -5.23 -14.71 1.10
CA LYS A 57 -6.45 -14.12 0.55
C LYS A 57 -6.25 -12.64 0.26
N MET A 58 -6.36 -12.25 -1.01
CA MET A 58 -6.31 -10.85 -1.41
C MET A 58 -7.66 -10.15 -1.20
N VAL A 59 -7.63 -8.94 -0.64
CA VAL A 59 -8.81 -8.09 -0.44
C VAL A 59 -8.54 -6.69 -0.98
N PHE A 60 -9.49 -6.16 -1.75
CA PHE A 60 -9.40 -4.87 -2.42
C PHE A 60 -10.38 -3.87 -1.83
N ASN A 61 -10.20 -2.60 -2.20
CA ASN A 61 -11.10 -1.50 -1.85
C ASN A 61 -11.25 -1.30 -0.32
N ILE A 62 -10.17 -1.52 0.43
CA ILE A 62 -10.14 -1.25 1.87
C ILE A 62 -9.65 0.17 2.14
N GLY A 63 -10.32 0.89 3.03
CA GLY A 63 -9.97 2.27 3.37
C GLY A 63 -10.60 3.34 2.48
N GLY A 64 -11.51 2.96 1.58
CA GLY A 64 -12.32 3.88 0.76
C GLY A 64 -11.54 4.58 -0.35
N GLU A 65 -12.15 5.63 -0.90
CA GLU A 65 -11.54 6.44 -1.94
C GLU A 65 -10.38 7.28 -1.41
N LYS A 66 -9.54 7.75 -2.34
CA LYS A 66 -8.38 8.59 -2.01
C LYS A 66 -8.83 9.98 -1.56
N VAL A 67 -9.07 10.14 -0.26
CA VAL A 67 -9.52 11.40 0.34
C VAL A 67 -8.47 12.53 0.33
N GLN A 68 -7.18 12.17 0.31
CA GLN A 68 -6.08 13.14 0.30
C GLN A 68 -4.84 12.56 -0.38
N SER A 69 -4.04 13.41 -1.04
CA SER A 69 -2.75 13.02 -1.63
C SER A 69 -1.65 14.03 -1.32
N SER A 70 -0.40 13.56 -1.27
CA SER A 70 0.77 14.44 -1.07
C SER A 70 0.88 15.50 -2.16
N SER A 71 0.57 15.16 -3.41
CA SER A 71 0.55 16.11 -4.53
C SER A 71 -0.48 17.22 -4.33
N TRP A 72 -1.68 16.88 -3.83
CA TRP A 72 -2.71 17.86 -3.51
C TRP A 72 -2.27 18.80 -2.38
N LEU A 73 -1.65 18.27 -1.31
CA LEU A 73 -1.13 19.08 -0.21
C LEU A 73 -0.05 20.05 -0.68
N ILE A 74 0.90 19.59 -1.50
CA ILE A 74 1.96 20.44 -2.06
C ILE A 74 1.35 21.53 -2.94
N SER A 75 0.43 21.18 -3.84
CA SER A 75 -0.26 22.14 -4.71
C SER A 75 -1.01 23.21 -3.89
N LYS A 76 -1.71 22.81 -2.82
CA LYS A 76 -2.40 23.73 -1.91
C LYS A 76 -1.43 24.71 -1.23
N CYS A 77 -0.26 24.23 -0.80
CA CYS A 77 0.78 25.08 -0.21
C CYS A 77 1.36 26.08 -1.22
N ILE A 78 1.64 25.65 -2.45
CA ILE A 78 2.14 26.53 -3.52
C ILE A 78 1.09 27.60 -3.86
N ASN A 79 -0.17 27.20 -4.06
CA ASN A 79 -1.25 28.13 -4.40
C ASN A 79 -1.55 29.15 -3.29
N LYS A 80 -1.27 28.81 -2.01
CA LYS A 80 -1.40 29.75 -0.88
C LYS A 80 -0.27 30.78 -0.82
N LYS A 81 0.93 30.44 -1.32
CA LYS A 81 2.05 31.39 -1.43
C LYS A 81 1.83 32.39 -2.56
N ASN A 82 1.29 31.96 -3.70
CA ASN A 82 1.04 32.83 -4.85
C ASN A 82 -0.14 33.81 -4.67
N LYS A 83 -0.93 33.65 -3.59
CA LYS A 83 -2.05 34.53 -3.21
C LYS A 83 -1.72 35.48 -2.04
N GLN A 84 -0.50 35.40 -1.50
CA GLN A 84 0.08 36.35 -0.54
C GLN A 84 1.02 37.28 -1.29
#